data_AF-G5KHT9-F1
#
_entry.id   AF-G5KHT9-F1
#
_cell.length_a   1.000
_cell.length_b   1.000
_cell.length_c   1.000
_cell.angle_alpha   90.00
_cell.angle_beta   90.00
_cell.angle_gamma   90.00
#
_symmetry.space_group_name_H-M   'P 1'
#
loop_
_entity.id
_entity.type
_entity.pdbx_description
1 polymer ?
#
loop_
_entity_poly.entity_id
_entity_poly.type
_entity_poly.pdbx_seq_one_letter_code
_entity_poly.pdbx_strand_id
1 'polypeptide(L)' 'MKAKELGVDALSIITPGFAAASQDELYEHFKTVAETVELPIILYNIPARTGNVIAPATVGKLSRIPNIIGVKD' A
#
# COMPACT_ATOMS: atom_id res chain seq x y z
N MET A 1 -9.25 14.80 -5.62
CA MET A 1 -8.54 13.97 -4.61
C MET A 1 -7.48 14.87 -4.01
N LYS A 2 -7.57 15.19 -2.71
CA LYS A 2 -6.86 16.33 -2.11
C LYS A 2 -5.33 16.29 -2.31
N ALA A 3 -4.72 15.11 -2.22
CA ALA A 3 -3.27 14.98 -2.40
C ALA A 3 -2.84 15.31 -3.84
N LYS A 4 -3.62 14.89 -4.85
CA LYS A 4 -3.39 15.24 -6.27
C LYS A 4 -3.49 16.75 -6.50
N GLU A 5 -4.46 17.41 -5.87
CA GLU A 5 -4.64 18.88 -5.96
C GLU A 5 -3.48 19.66 -5.33
N LEU A 6 -2.77 19.05 -4.37
CA LEU A 6 -1.57 19.63 -3.74
C LEU A 6 -0.29 19.38 -4.54
N GLY A 7 -0.36 18.65 -5.67
CA GLY A 7 0.77 18.39 -6.54
C GLY A 7 1.81 17.43 -5.96
N VAL A 8 1.41 16.48 -5.12
CA VAL A 8 2.35 15.47 -4.59
C VAL A 8 2.75 14.45 -5.67
N ASP A 9 4.00 13.99 -5.63
CA ASP A 9 4.53 13.04 -6.62
C ASP A 9 4.09 11.59 -6.38
N ALA A 10 3.86 11.21 -5.11
CA ALA A 10 3.47 9.85 -4.74
C ALA A 10 2.74 9.82 -3.39
N LEU A 11 2.04 8.72 -3.14
CA LEU A 11 1.40 8.39 -1.87
C LEU A 11 2.19 7.30 -1.16
N SER A 12 2.42 7.44 0.15
CA SER A 12 2.94 6.38 1.00
C SER A 12 1.79 5.75 1.77
N ILE A 13 1.40 4.53 1.42
CA ILE A 13 0.23 3.86 2.02
C ILE A 13 0.71 2.85 3.05
N ILE A 14 0.42 3.12 4.33
CA ILE A 14 0.76 2.25 5.46
C ILE A 14 -0.19 1.05 5.53
N THR A 15 0.31 -0.11 5.99
CA THR A 15 -0.57 -1.24 6.33
C THR A 15 -1.63 -0.83 7.36
N PRO A 16 -2.88 -1.33 7.27
CA PRO A 16 -3.88 -1.15 8.32
C PRO A 16 -3.32 -1.50 9.70
N GLY A 17 -3.64 -0.66 10.69
CA GLY A 17 -3.30 -0.90 12.10
C GLY A 17 -4.50 -1.41 12.88
N PHE A 18 -4.31 -1.60 14.19
CA PHE A 18 -5.29 -2.07 15.17
C PHE A 18 -5.66 -3.56 15.07
N ALA A 19 -6.23 -3.99 13.94
CA ALA A 19 -6.60 -5.40 13.74
C ALA A 19 -5.51 -6.16 12.98
N ALA A 20 -5.32 -7.44 13.34
CA ALA A 20 -4.52 -8.34 12.53
C ALA A 20 -5.23 -8.57 11.19
N ALA A 21 -4.50 -8.37 10.09
CA ALA A 21 -5.00 -8.58 8.74
C ALA A 21 -4.27 -9.77 8.10
N SER A 22 -5.04 -10.62 7.43
CA SER A 22 -4.52 -11.68 6.57
C SER A 22 -3.81 -11.08 5.34
N GLN A 23 -3.00 -11.90 4.66
CA GLN A 23 -2.31 -11.45 3.44
C GLN A 23 -3.28 -11.12 2.30
N ASP A 24 -4.42 -11.80 2.22
CA ASP A 24 -5.44 -11.52 1.21
C ASP A 24 -6.16 -10.20 1.51
N GLU A 25 -6.46 -9.89 2.78
CA GLU A 25 -7.00 -8.58 3.18
C GLU A 25 -6.03 -7.44 2.92
N LEU A 26 -4.73 -7.65 3.18
CA LEU A 26 -3.70 -6.66 2.83
C LEU A 26 -3.61 -6.45 1.32
N TYR A 27 -3.65 -7.52 0.54
CA TYR A 27 -3.65 -7.43 -0.92
C TYR A 27 -4.86 -6.63 -1.42
N GLU A 28 -6.07 -6.98 -0.99
CA GLU A 28 -7.30 -6.29 -1.41
C GLU A 28 -7.32 -4.83 -0.95
N HIS A 29 -6.83 -4.53 0.25
CA HIS A 29 -6.68 -3.15 0.72
C HIS A 29 -5.83 -2.31 -0.23
N PHE A 30 -4.61 -2.76 -0.54
CA PHE A 30 -3.69 -2.01 -1.41
C PHE A 30 -4.18 -1.96 -2.85
N LYS A 31 -4.73 -3.06 -3.38
CA LYS A 31 -5.33 -3.10 -4.72
C LYS A 31 -6.47 -2.10 -4.84
N THR A 32 -7.38 -2.06 -3.86
CA THR A 32 -8.50 -1.12 -3.85
C THR A 32 -8.03 0.33 -3.82
N VAL A 33 -7.02 0.65 -3.01
CA VAL A 33 -6.43 2.00 -3.00
C VAL A 33 -5.81 2.31 -4.36
N ALA A 34 -5.03 1.38 -4.92
CA ALA A 34 -4.36 1.55 -6.21
C ALA A 34 -5.33 1.72 -7.39
N GLU A 35 -6.48 1.05 -7.37
CA GLU A 35 -7.53 1.19 -8.39
C GLU A 35 -8.32 2.50 -8.29
N THR A 36 -8.30 3.16 -7.12
CA THR A 36 -9.09 4.38 -6.86
C THR A 36 -8.27 5.67 -6.97
N VAL A 37 -6.94 5.59 -7.04
CA VAL A 37 -6.04 6.75 -7.14
C VAL A 37 -5.15 6.68 -8.37
N GLU A 38 -5.02 7.80 -9.08
CA GLU A 38 -4.15 7.89 -10.26
C GLU A 38 -2.67 8.13 -9.93
N LEU A 39 -2.35 8.44 -8.67
CA LEU A 39 -0.99 8.75 -8.26
C LEU A 39 -0.15 7.48 -8.00
N PRO A 40 1.18 7.55 -8.17
CA PRO A 40 2.08 6.49 -7.75
C PRO A 40 1.95 6.20 -6.24
N ILE A 41 2.06 4.93 -5.88
CA ILE A 41 1.96 4.40 -4.52
C ILE A 41 3.27 3.73 -4.13
N ILE A 42 3.73 4.03 -2.92
CA ILE A 42 4.76 3.31 -2.20
C ILE A 42 4.07 2.57 -1.05
N LEU A 43 4.17 1.24 -1.03
CA LEU A 43 3.72 0.43 0.09
C LEU A 43 4.58 0.76 1.31
N TYR A 44 3.99 0.92 2.49
CA TYR A 44 4.73 1.18 3.71
C TYR A 44 4.50 0.06 4.73
N ASN A 45 5.51 -0.80 4.82
CA ASN A 45 5.58 -1.92 5.74
C ASN A 45 6.29 -1.45 7.02
N ILE A 46 5.58 -1.34 8.14
CA ILE A 46 6.18 -0.96 9.43
C ILE A 46 5.54 -1.75 10.59
N PRO A 47 5.87 -3.04 10.73
CA PRO A 47 5.20 -3.94 11.67
C PRO A 47 5.27 -3.45 13.12
N ALA A 48 6.35 -2.75 13.49
CA ALA A 48 6.53 -2.15 14.82
C ALA A 48 5.48 -1.06 15.17
N ARG A 49 4.70 -0.58 14.20
CA ARG A 49 3.63 0.42 14.39
C ARG A 49 2.23 -0.13 14.10
N THR A 50 2.13 -1.12 13.23
CA THR A 50 0.83 -1.60 12.72
C THR A 50 0.46 -3.00 13.19
N GLY A 51 1.45 -3.79 13.63
CA GLY A 51 1.27 -5.21 13.96
C GLY A 51 1.11 -6.12 12.74
N ASN A 52 1.05 -5.55 11.53
CA ASN A 52 0.88 -6.29 10.27
C ASN A 52 2.17 -6.23 9.43
N VAL A 53 2.44 -7.32 8.73
CA VAL A 53 3.61 -7.48 7.84
C VAL A 53 3.10 -7.78 6.43
N ILE A 54 3.61 -7.08 5.43
CA ILE A 54 3.38 -7.45 4.03
C ILE A 54 4.40 -8.54 3.65
N ALA A 55 3.95 -9.76 3.39
CA ALA A 55 4.86 -10.83 2.99
C ALA A 55 5.46 -10.54 1.58
N PRO A 56 6.71 -10.98 1.29
CA PRO A 56 7.31 -10.79 -0.03
C PRO A 56 6.46 -11.33 -1.19
N ALA A 57 5.75 -12.44 -0.98
CA ALA A 57 4.83 -13.00 -1.97
C ALA A 57 3.66 -12.04 -2.26
N THR A 58 3.13 -11.36 -1.24
CA THR A 58 2.07 -10.35 -1.38
C THR A 58 2.60 -9.11 -2.08
N VAL A 59 3.82 -8.65 -1.75
CA VAL A 59 4.50 -7.59 -2.49
C VAL A 59 4.66 -7.95 -3.96
N GLY A 60 5.07 -9.19 -4.29
CA GLY A 60 5.22 -9.65 -5.66
C GLY A 60 3.91 -9.75 -6.46
N LYS A 61 2.77 -9.90 -5.78
CA LYS A 61 1.43 -9.75 -6.42
C LYS A 61 1.11 -8.28 -6.65
N LEU A 62 1.30 -7.44 -5.63
CA LEU A 62 1.02 -6.00 -5.68
C LEU A 62 1.90 -5.26 -6.69
N SER A 63 3.16 -5.67 -6.88
CA SER A 63 4.09 -5.07 -7.84
C SER A 63 3.65 -5.23 -9.31
N ARG A 64 2.63 -6.04 -9.58
CA ARG A 64 2.02 -6.16 -10.91
C ARG A 64 1.00 -5.05 -11.20
N ILE A 65 0.62 -4.28 -10.18
CA ILE A 65 -0.31 -3.16 -10.30
C ILE A 65 0.48 -1.92 -10.76
N PRO A 66 0.13 -1.29 -11.89
CA PRO A 66 1.01 -0.32 -12.57
C PRO A 66 1.45 0.90 -11.76
N ASN A 67 0.59 1.38 -10.85
CA ASN A 67 0.88 2.55 -10.02
C ASN A 67 1.48 2.19 -8.66
N ILE A 68 1.74 0.91 -8.35
CA ILE A 68 2.53 0.53 -7.16
C ILE A 68 4.00 0.46 -7.57
N ILE A 69 4.78 1.47 -7.16
CA ILE A 69 6.12 1.72 -7.69
C ILE A 69 7.26 1.37 -6.72
N GLY A 70 6.93 0.98 -5.49
CA GLY A 70 7.95 0.62 -4.50
C GLY A 70 7.41 0.23 -3.14
N VAL A 71 8.34 -0.13 -2.26
CA VAL A 71 8.07 -0.47 -0.85
C VAL A 71 9.06 0.29 0.03
N LYS A 72 8.55 0.91 1.09
CA LYS A 72 9.29 1.39 2.24
C LYS A 72 9.19 0.32 3.32
N ASP A 73 10.32 -0.31 3.65
CA ASP A 73 10.44 -1.43 4.58
C ASP A 73 11.33 -1.04 5.78
#